data_AF-A0A554JSA1-F1
#
_entry.id   AF-A0A554JSA1-F1
#
_cell.length_a   1.000
_cell.length_b   1.000
_cell.length_c   1.000
_cell.angle_alpha   90.00
_cell.angle_beta   90.00
_cell.angle_gamma   90.00
#
_symmetry.space_group_name_H-M   'P 1'
#
loop_
_entity.id
_entity.type
_entity.pdbx_description
1 polymer ?
#
loop_
_entity_poly.entity_id
_entity_poly.type
_entity_poly.pdbx_seq_one_letter_code
_entity_poly.pdbx_strand_id
1 'polypeptide(L)'
;MEDKSYICGGNKFTYSKGYIALPVEIAGLPESVEIEGETLQKKSSFHVSLLCVKDILEKHGDLEKKILDFFCAFVKENDVSFVRYSGEFRLAKSGERKTLVALCEISNLKELSESLGRELGFEIPPQPTHVTLYTLQPDVGIGLNSPADMKEKSAPVQVSESLRRMFDK
;
A
#
# COMPACT_ATOMS: atom_id res chain seq x y z
N MET A 1 -17.08 -0.38 -9.94
CA MET A 1 -16.98 -0.64 -8.49
C MET A 1 -16.26 -1.97 -8.36
N GLU A 2 -15.00 -1.98 -7.90
CA GLU A 2 -14.35 -3.25 -7.56
C GLU A 2 -15.03 -3.79 -6.29
N ASP A 3 -15.49 -5.04 -6.34
CA ASP A 3 -16.02 -5.73 -5.17
C ASP A 3 -14.91 -5.82 -4.12
N LYS A 4 -15.04 -5.02 -3.05
CA LYS A 4 -14.14 -5.11 -1.90
C LYS A 4 -14.53 -6.36 -1.12
N SER A 5 -13.75 -7.44 -1.28
CA SER A 5 -13.88 -8.61 -0.43
C SER A 5 -13.23 -8.32 0.92
N TYR A 6 -14.05 -7.94 1.89
CA TYR A 6 -13.58 -7.78 3.26
C TYR A 6 -13.23 -9.13 3.88
N ILE A 7 -12.16 -9.15 4.67
CA ILE A 7 -11.66 -10.35 5.34
C ILE A 7 -11.76 -10.24 6.86
N CYS A 8 -11.48 -11.35 7.55
CA CYS A 8 -11.45 -11.45 9.02
C CYS A 8 -12.80 -11.17 9.71
N GLY A 9 -13.91 -11.29 8.97
CA GLY A 9 -15.26 -11.14 9.52
C GLY A 9 -15.66 -9.70 9.86
N GLY A 10 -14.90 -8.71 9.39
CA GLY A 10 -15.16 -7.29 9.64
C GLY A 10 -15.16 -6.45 8.37
N ASN A 11 -14.98 -5.13 8.50
CA ASN A 11 -14.92 -4.16 7.41
C ASN A 11 -13.60 -3.35 7.39
N LYS A 12 -12.58 -3.81 8.14
CA LYS A 12 -11.31 -3.09 8.31
C LYS A 12 -10.28 -3.45 7.23
N PHE A 13 -10.22 -4.70 6.81
CA PHE A 13 -9.21 -5.19 5.87
C PHE A 13 -9.88 -5.80 4.65
N THR A 14 -9.25 -5.63 3.49
CA THR A 14 -9.72 -6.20 2.22
C THR A 14 -8.68 -7.14 1.64
N TYR A 15 -9.12 -8.19 0.96
CA TYR A 15 -8.29 -9.03 0.11
C TYR A 15 -8.76 -8.94 -1.34
N SER A 16 -7.90 -8.46 -2.25
CA SER A 16 -8.22 -8.36 -3.67
C SER A 16 -6.96 -8.44 -4.52
N LYS A 17 -7.03 -9.17 -5.65
CA LYS A 17 -5.93 -9.34 -6.61
C LYS A 17 -4.59 -9.74 -5.96
N GLY A 18 -4.64 -10.55 -4.91
CA GLY A 18 -3.43 -11.00 -4.20
C GLY A 18 -2.85 -10.00 -3.20
N TYR A 19 -3.60 -8.98 -2.79
CA TYR A 19 -3.17 -8.00 -1.79
C TYR A 19 -4.09 -8.01 -0.59
N ILE A 20 -3.51 -8.08 0.60
CA ILE A 20 -4.17 -7.67 1.84
C ILE A 20 -3.94 -6.17 1.99
N ALA A 21 -5.02 -5.40 2.14
CA ALA A 21 -4.96 -3.95 2.20
C ALA A 21 -5.83 -3.37 3.32
N LEU A 22 -5.40 -2.22 3.83
CA LEU A 22 -6.16 -1.36 4.73
C LEU A 22 -6.73 -0.18 3.94
N PRO A 23 -8.04 -0.09 3.72
CA PRO A 23 -8.67 1.08 3.14
C PRO A 23 -8.40 2.32 4.00
N VAL A 24 -8.15 3.45 3.35
CA VAL A 24 -7.99 4.75 4.03
C VAL A 24 -8.83 5.80 3.32
N GLU A 25 -9.23 6.84 4.04
CA GLU A 25 -9.97 7.97 3.48
C GLU A 25 -9.08 9.21 3.49
N ILE A 26 -9.07 9.94 2.37
CA ILE A 26 -8.33 11.19 2.24
C ILE A 26 -9.26 12.23 1.65
N ALA A 27 -9.66 13.19 2.47
CA ALA A 27 -10.58 14.24 2.08
C ALA A 27 -9.85 15.45 1.48
N GLY A 28 -10.52 16.14 0.55
CA GLY A 28 -10.09 17.42 0.01
C GLY A 28 -8.96 17.37 -1.02
N LEU A 29 -8.55 16.18 -1.46
CA LEU A 29 -7.51 16.06 -2.49
C LEU A 29 -8.00 16.65 -3.82
N PRO A 30 -7.19 17.50 -4.49
CA PRO A 30 -7.54 17.99 -5.81
C PRO A 30 -7.70 16.84 -6.80
N GLU A 31 -8.56 17.02 -7.81
CA GLU A 31 -8.83 15.98 -8.83
C GLU A 31 -7.60 15.65 -9.68
N SER A 32 -6.69 16.60 -9.84
CA SER A 32 -5.42 16.38 -10.53
C SER A 32 -4.30 17.22 -9.91
N VAL A 33 -3.06 16.80 -10.19
CA VAL A 33 -1.84 17.51 -9.80
C VAL A 33 -0.84 17.46 -10.94
N GLU A 34 -0.02 18.50 -11.05
CA GLU A 34 1.10 18.53 -11.97
C GLU A 34 2.39 18.16 -11.23
N ILE A 35 3.09 17.12 -11.71
CA ILE A 35 4.35 16.64 -11.13
C ILE A 35 5.32 16.36 -12.28
N GLU A 36 6.49 17.00 -12.24
CA GLU A 36 7.53 16.85 -13.29
C GLU A 36 7.01 17.07 -14.72
N GLY A 37 6.09 18.02 -14.91
CA GLY A 37 5.50 18.35 -16.22
C GLY A 37 4.40 17.40 -16.69
N GLU A 38 3.96 16.46 -15.84
CA GLU A 38 2.88 15.52 -16.13
C GLU A 38 1.64 15.82 -15.27
N THR A 39 0.46 15.73 -15.87
CA THR A 39 -0.79 15.84 -15.13
C THR A 39 -1.26 14.46 -14.66
N LEU A 40 -1.19 14.21 -13.35
CA LEU A 40 -1.66 12.97 -12.74
C LEU A 40 -3.09 13.17 -12.21
N GLN A 41 -3.93 12.15 -12.34
CA GLN A 41 -5.33 12.14 -11.91
C GLN A 41 -5.48 11.46 -10.56
N LYS A 42 -6.37 11.99 -9.72
CA LYS A 42 -6.66 11.44 -8.40
C LYS A 42 -7.24 10.03 -8.53
N LYS A 43 -6.76 9.11 -7.69
CA LYS A 43 -7.30 7.76 -7.62
C LYS A 43 -8.71 7.77 -7.02
N SER A 44 -9.60 6.94 -7.53
CA SER A 44 -10.99 6.83 -7.06
C SER A 44 -11.12 6.20 -5.67
N SER A 45 -10.09 5.48 -5.21
CA SER A 45 -10.05 4.87 -3.88
C SER A 45 -8.64 4.73 -3.32
N PHE A 46 -8.51 4.93 -2.01
CA PHE A 46 -7.23 4.88 -1.31
C PHE A 46 -7.14 3.68 -0.38
N HIS A 47 -5.95 3.07 -0.35
CA HIS A 47 -5.62 1.98 0.55
C HIS A 47 -4.10 1.93 0.76
N VAL A 48 -3.70 1.31 1.86
CA VAL A 48 -2.32 0.90 2.12
C VAL A 48 -2.24 -0.61 1.90
N SER A 49 -1.33 -1.05 1.03
CA SER A 49 -1.01 -2.47 0.89
C SER A 49 -0.25 -2.92 2.14
N LEU A 50 -0.81 -3.87 2.87
CA LEU A 50 -0.18 -4.46 4.06
C LEU A 50 0.70 -5.64 3.67
N LEU A 51 0.22 -6.47 2.73
CA LEU A 51 0.93 -7.64 2.27
C LEU A 51 0.56 -7.97 0.82
N CYS A 52 1.58 -8.02 -0.03
CA CYS A 52 1.50 -8.62 -1.36
C CYS A 52 1.57 -10.16 -1.24
N VAL A 53 0.41 -10.80 -1.12
CA VAL A 53 0.28 -12.27 -1.01
C VAL A 53 0.71 -12.94 -2.30
N LYS A 54 0.35 -12.41 -3.47
CA LYS A 54 0.72 -12.99 -4.76
C LYS A 54 2.23 -13.18 -4.94
N ASP A 55 3.06 -12.24 -4.47
CA ASP A 55 4.53 -12.34 -4.59
C ASP A 55 5.07 -13.50 -3.73
N ILE A 56 4.39 -13.81 -2.62
CA ILE A 56 4.71 -14.98 -1.78
C ILE A 56 4.28 -16.26 -2.51
N LEU A 57 3.07 -16.29 -3.07
CA LEU A 57 2.54 -17.46 -3.78
C LEU A 57 3.39 -17.82 -5.01
N GLU A 58 3.84 -16.82 -5.77
CA GLU A 58 4.72 -17.01 -6.93
C GLU A 58 6.05 -17.71 -6.57
N LYS A 59 6.56 -17.49 -5.34
CA LYS A 59 7.85 -18.04 -4.89
C LYS A 59 7.71 -19.35 -4.10
N HIS A 60 6.63 -19.53 -3.37
CA HIS A 60 6.50 -20.59 -2.35
C HIS A 60 5.30 -21.52 -2.58
N GLY A 61 4.51 -21.30 -3.62
CA GLY A 61 3.34 -22.12 -3.96
C GLY A 61 2.06 -21.68 -3.24
N ASP A 62 1.02 -22.52 -3.31
CA ASP A 62 -0.31 -22.17 -2.79
C ASP A 62 -0.37 -22.20 -1.26
N LEU A 63 -0.20 -21.02 -0.67
CA LEU A 63 -0.28 -20.75 0.77
C LEU A 63 -1.38 -19.74 1.09
N GLU A 64 -2.26 -19.41 0.13
CA GLU A 64 -3.16 -18.26 0.21
C GLU A 64 -4.05 -18.33 1.46
N LYS A 65 -4.75 -19.46 1.63
CA LYS A 65 -5.62 -19.69 2.78
C LYS A 65 -4.85 -19.61 4.10
N LYS A 66 -3.64 -20.19 4.15
CA LYS A 66 -2.80 -20.18 5.36
C LYS A 66 -2.41 -18.75 5.75
N ILE A 67 -2.04 -17.93 4.76
CA ILE A 67 -1.67 -16.52 4.97
C ILE A 67 -2.87 -15.71 5.45
N LEU A 68 -4.05 -15.89 4.84
CA LEU A 68 -5.27 -15.19 5.25
C LEU A 68 -5.73 -15.58 6.65
N ASP A 69 -5.75 -16.88 6.97
CA ASP A 69 -6.11 -17.37 8.30
C ASP A 69 -5.15 -16.84 9.36
N PHE A 70 -3.84 -16.85 9.08
CA PHE A 70 -2.82 -16.28 9.96
C PHE A 70 -3.03 -14.78 10.17
N PHE A 71 -3.18 -14.02 9.09
CA PHE A 71 -3.40 -12.57 9.16
C PHE A 71 -4.63 -12.25 10.03
N CYS A 72 -5.73 -12.97 9.82
CA CYS A 72 -6.95 -12.76 10.59
C CYS A 72 -6.85 -13.18 12.06
N ALA A 73 -5.97 -14.13 12.40
CA ALA A 73 -5.65 -14.43 13.80
C ALA A 73 -4.75 -13.33 14.41
N PHE A 74 -3.73 -12.89 13.68
CA PHE A 74 -2.79 -11.86 14.11
C PHE A 74 -3.48 -10.55 14.50
N VAL A 75 -4.40 -10.06 13.67
CA VAL A 75 -5.07 -8.77 13.89
C VAL A 75 -6.11 -8.77 15.01
N LYS A 76 -6.43 -9.93 15.61
CA LYS A 76 -7.28 -10.01 16.80
C LYS A 76 -6.53 -9.61 18.07
N GLU A 77 -5.23 -9.93 18.11
CA GLU A 77 -4.37 -9.68 19.27
C GLU A 77 -3.46 -8.46 19.06
N ASN A 78 -3.28 -8.01 17.81
CA ASN A 78 -2.39 -6.91 17.45
C ASN A 78 -3.14 -5.90 16.58
N ASP A 79 -3.24 -4.65 17.04
CA ASP A 79 -3.91 -3.63 16.26
C ASP A 79 -3.06 -3.19 15.06
N VAL A 80 -3.47 -3.58 13.86
CA VAL A 80 -2.89 -3.09 12.61
C VAL A 80 -3.75 -1.94 12.10
N SER A 81 -3.26 -0.71 12.22
CA SER A 81 -3.98 0.51 11.87
C SER A 81 -3.06 1.55 11.25
N PHE A 82 -3.67 2.47 10.51
CA PHE A 82 -2.98 3.65 10.03
C PHE A 82 -2.56 4.54 11.21
N VAL A 83 -1.29 4.95 11.23
CA VAL A 83 -0.75 5.82 12.29
C VAL A 83 -0.70 7.26 11.79
N ARG A 84 0.07 7.50 10.72
CA ARG A 84 0.26 8.84 10.13
C ARG A 84 0.90 8.76 8.75
N TYR A 85 0.90 9.86 8.03
CA TYR A 85 1.78 10.04 6.87
C TYR A 85 3.18 10.47 7.32
N SER A 86 4.21 10.09 6.57
CA SER A 86 5.59 10.49 6.88
C SER A 86 5.95 11.89 6.37
N GLY A 87 5.10 12.47 5.51
CA GLY A 87 5.41 13.70 4.76
C GLY A 87 6.33 13.47 3.55
N GLU A 88 6.78 12.23 3.30
CA GLU A 88 7.56 11.89 2.10
C GLU A 88 6.63 11.47 0.95
N PHE A 89 6.84 12.11 -0.20
CA PHE A 89 6.18 11.78 -1.45
C PHE A 89 7.19 11.20 -2.44
N ARG A 90 6.75 10.23 -3.22
CA ARG A 90 7.58 9.63 -4.27
C ARG A 90 6.80 9.46 -5.55
N LEU A 91 7.48 9.70 -6.66
CA LEU A 91 6.95 9.42 -7.99
C LEU A 91 7.49 8.07 -8.45
N ALA A 92 6.60 7.08 -8.57
CA ALA A 92 6.89 5.79 -9.14
C ALA A 92 6.72 5.79 -10.67
N LYS A 93 7.61 5.10 -11.39
CA LYS A 93 7.65 4.99 -12.85
C LYS A 93 7.81 3.52 -13.27
N SER A 94 7.03 3.06 -14.24
CA SER A 94 7.12 1.70 -14.80
C SER A 94 6.63 1.72 -16.24
N GLY A 95 7.57 1.73 -17.20
CA GLY A 95 7.26 2.00 -18.60
C GLY A 95 6.65 3.40 -18.74
N GLU A 96 5.51 3.48 -19.41
CA GLU A 96 4.73 4.73 -19.57
C GLU A 96 3.85 5.07 -18.35
N ARG A 97 3.82 4.21 -17.32
CA ARG A 97 3.00 4.47 -16.13
C ARG A 97 3.74 5.35 -15.15
N LYS A 98 3.01 6.30 -14.54
CA LYS A 98 3.50 7.14 -13.44
C LYS A 98 2.47 7.17 -12.31
N THR A 99 2.95 7.16 -11.08
CA THR A 99 2.10 7.14 -9.89
C THR A 99 2.73 7.97 -8.78
N LEU A 100 2.00 8.93 -8.23
CA LEU A 100 2.40 9.66 -7.03
C LEU A 100 1.92 8.88 -5.81
N VAL A 101 2.85 8.57 -4.90
CA VAL A 101 2.56 7.90 -3.64
C VAL A 101 2.96 8.79 -2.47
N ALA A 102 2.21 8.70 -1.37
CA ALA A 102 2.60 9.24 -0.07
C ALA A 102 2.98 8.08 0.86
N LEU A 103 4.13 8.19 1.50
CA LEU A 103 4.58 7.21 2.48
C LEU A 103 3.83 7.42 3.80
N CYS A 104 3.60 6.31 4.50
CA CYS A 104 2.82 6.30 5.74
C CYS A 104 3.34 5.25 6.71
N GLU A 105 2.94 5.38 7.96
CA GLU A 105 3.25 4.48 9.05
C GLU A 105 2.01 3.65 9.41
N ILE A 106 2.19 2.33 9.50
CA ILE A 106 1.17 1.36 9.91
C ILE A 106 1.69 0.64 11.16
N SER A 107 0.86 0.54 12.19
CA SER A 107 1.22 -0.17 13.42
C SER A 107 1.33 -1.69 13.17
N ASN A 108 2.24 -2.33 13.90
CA ASN A 108 2.42 -3.79 13.96
C ASN A 108 2.73 -4.48 12.62
N LEU A 109 3.13 -3.74 11.57
CA LEU A 109 3.39 -4.34 10.25
C LEU A 109 4.71 -5.13 10.21
N LYS A 110 5.72 -4.65 10.94
CA LYS A 110 7.00 -5.35 11.07
C LYS A 110 6.77 -6.69 11.80
N GLU A 111 6.04 -6.64 12.90
CA GLU A 111 5.67 -7.79 13.73
C GLU A 111 4.82 -8.79 12.94
N LEU A 112 3.91 -8.32 12.09
CA LEU A 112 3.16 -9.17 11.16
C LEU A 112 4.11 -9.93 10.22
N SER A 113 5.02 -9.22 9.57
CA SER A 113 5.97 -9.79 8.62
C SER A 113 6.86 -10.85 9.26
N GLU A 114 7.43 -10.53 10.43
CA GLU A 114 8.29 -11.44 11.18
C GLU A 114 7.52 -12.67 11.69
N SER A 115 6.30 -12.48 12.20
CA SER A 115 5.50 -13.57 12.74
C SER A 115 4.98 -14.49 11.63
N LEU A 116 4.55 -13.93 10.51
CA LEU A 116 4.14 -14.71 9.34
C LEU A 116 5.34 -15.47 8.77
N GLY A 117 6.52 -14.84 8.69
CA GLY A 117 7.73 -15.52 8.24
C GLY A 117 8.09 -16.72 9.11
N ARG A 118 8.01 -16.58 10.44
CA ARG A 118 8.17 -17.72 11.37
C ARG A 118 7.14 -18.82 11.14
N GLU A 119 5.87 -18.46 10.93
CA GLU A 119 4.79 -19.42 10.67
C GLU A 119 4.95 -20.17 9.34
N LEU A 120 5.51 -19.51 8.32
CA LEU A 120 5.70 -20.11 7.00
C LEU A 120 7.07 -20.81 6.84
N GLY A 121 8.02 -20.57 7.75
CA GLY A 121 9.35 -21.17 7.72
C GLY A 121 10.32 -20.50 6.75
N PHE A 122 10.06 -19.25 6.33
CA PHE A 122 10.95 -18.47 5.47
C PHE A 122 10.82 -16.97 5.78
N GLU A 123 11.83 -16.19 5.38
CA GLU A 123 11.85 -14.76 5.65
C GLU A 123 10.83 -14.02 4.77
N ILE A 124 10.04 -13.16 5.42
CA ILE A 124 9.16 -12.19 4.75
C ILE A 124 9.67 -10.81 5.16
N PRO A 125 10.28 -10.05 4.24
CA PRO A 125 10.74 -8.72 4.55
C PRO A 125 9.55 -7.76 4.70
N PRO A 126 9.64 -6.77 5.61
CA PRO A 126 8.60 -5.77 5.75
C PRO A 126 8.42 -4.99 4.44
N GLN A 127 7.15 -4.81 4.03
CA GLN A 127 6.81 -4.10 2.80
C GLN A 127 6.76 -2.58 3.06
N PRO A 128 7.26 -1.74 2.14
CA PRO A 128 7.14 -0.29 2.26
C PRO A 128 5.68 0.16 2.26
N THR A 129 5.27 0.91 3.27
CA THR A 129 3.88 1.36 3.44
C THR A 129 3.61 2.69 2.79
N HIS A 130 2.74 2.67 1.79
CA HIS A 130 2.40 3.85 1.02
C HIS A 130 0.94 3.82 0.58
N VAL A 131 0.41 5.00 0.27
CA VAL A 131 -0.88 5.18 -0.41
C VAL A 131 -0.62 5.73 -1.80
N THR A 132 -1.18 5.07 -2.82
CA THR A 132 -1.26 5.67 -4.16
C THR A 132 -2.31 6.78 -4.17
N LEU A 133 -1.86 8.00 -4.44
CA LEU A 133 -2.72 9.19 -4.47
C LEU A 133 -3.18 9.55 -5.88
N TYR A 134 -2.23 9.58 -6.82
CA TYR A 134 -2.48 10.01 -8.20
C TYR A 134 -1.81 9.07 -9.19
N THR A 135 -2.43 8.88 -10.34
CA THR A 135 -1.95 8.02 -11.42
C THR A 135 -2.05 8.74 -12.76
N LEU A 136 -1.10 8.50 -13.67
CA LEU A 136 -1.16 9.06 -15.02
C LEU A 136 -2.29 8.41 -15.81
N GLN A 137 -2.38 7.09 -15.77
CA GLN A 137 -3.51 6.33 -16.27
C GLN A 137 -4.53 6.16 -15.13
N PRO A 138 -5.83 6.41 -15.33
CA PRO A 138 -6.83 6.34 -14.27
C PRO A 138 -6.82 5.01 -13.52
N ASP A 139 -6.72 5.07 -12.19
CA ASP A 139 -6.80 3.93 -11.26
C ASP A 139 -5.77 2.80 -11.44
N VAL A 140 -4.71 3.02 -12.24
CA VAL A 140 -3.62 2.05 -12.42
C VAL A 140 -2.38 2.49 -11.63
N GLY A 141 -2.24 1.97 -10.42
CA GLY A 141 -1.05 2.16 -9.59
C GLY A 141 0.14 1.27 -10.00
N ILE A 142 1.31 1.59 -9.46
CA ILE A 142 2.53 0.78 -9.57
C ILE A 142 2.78 0.12 -8.20
N GLY A 143 2.90 -1.21 -8.16
CA GLY A 143 3.22 -1.94 -6.94
C GLY A 143 4.66 -1.67 -6.47
N LEU A 144 4.79 -1.23 -5.22
CA LEU A 144 6.07 -1.02 -4.53
C LEU A 144 6.13 -1.96 -3.33
N ASN A 145 6.26 -3.25 -3.61
CA ASN A 145 6.04 -4.33 -2.62
C ASN A 145 7.29 -4.61 -1.77
N SER A 146 8.44 -4.03 -2.12
CA SER A 146 9.72 -4.25 -1.45
C SER A 146 10.58 -2.99 -1.39
N PRO A 147 11.57 -2.92 -0.48
CA PRO A 147 12.55 -1.84 -0.48
C PRO A 147 13.31 -1.71 -1.82
N ALA A 148 13.54 -2.83 -2.52
CA ALA A 148 14.14 -2.82 -3.86
C ALA A 148 13.21 -2.12 -4.87
N ASP A 149 11.92 -2.45 -4.88
CA ASP A 149 10.94 -1.76 -5.74
C ASP A 149 10.89 -0.26 -5.48
N MET A 150 10.88 0.14 -4.21
CA MET A 150 10.91 1.56 -3.83
C MET A 150 12.15 2.26 -4.38
N LYS A 151 13.31 1.62 -4.30
CA LYS A 151 14.58 2.18 -4.78
C LYS A 151 14.65 2.23 -6.30
N GLU A 152 14.21 1.19 -6.98
CA GLU A 152 14.36 1.03 -8.43
C GLU A 152 13.27 1.75 -9.22
N LYS A 153 12.03 1.72 -8.73
CA LYS A 153 10.86 2.20 -9.45
C LYS A 153 10.42 3.59 -9.03
N SER A 154 10.96 4.17 -7.96
CA SER A 154 10.48 5.46 -7.47
C SER A 154 11.59 6.39 -7.00
N ALA A 155 11.36 7.69 -7.14
CA ALA A 155 12.23 8.74 -6.65
C ALA A 155 11.45 9.69 -5.72
N PRO A 156 12.09 10.25 -4.67
CA PRO A 156 11.51 11.35 -3.91
C PRO A 156 11.15 12.51 -4.81
N VAL A 157 10.01 13.15 -4.55
CA VAL A 157 9.55 14.30 -5.32
C VAL A 157 9.02 15.38 -4.39
N GLN A 158 9.19 16.64 -4.79
CA GLN A 158 8.55 17.76 -4.11
C GLN A 158 7.13 17.92 -4.67
N VAL A 159 6.18 18.12 -3.77
CA VAL A 159 4.80 18.46 -4.11
C VAL A 159 4.53 19.90 -3.72
N SER A 160 3.40 20.46 -4.20
CA SER A 160 3.00 21.80 -3.77
C SER A 160 2.83 21.87 -2.25
N GLU A 161 3.12 23.04 -1.67
CA GLU A 161 2.87 23.31 -0.24
C GLU A 161 1.41 23.05 0.15
N SER A 162 0.47 23.35 -0.75
CA SER A 162 -0.95 23.08 -0.53
C SER A 162 -1.24 21.59 -0.38
N LEU A 163 -0.64 20.74 -1.23
CA LEU A 163 -0.81 19.29 -1.13
C LEU A 163 -0.10 18.76 0.11
N ARG A 164 1.14 19.19 0.38
CA ARG A 164 1.92 18.75 1.54
C ARG A 164 1.18 18.95 2.87
N ARG A 165 0.63 20.15 3.09
CA ARG A 165 -0.11 20.50 4.32
C ARG A 165 -1.33 19.63 4.59
N MET A 166 -1.84 18.93 3.59
CA MET A 166 -2.95 17.98 3.78
C MET A 166 -2.52 16.72 4.55
N PHE A 167 -1.22 16.41 4.56
CA PHE A 167 -0.63 15.20 5.15
C PHE A 167 0.18 15.48 6.42
N ASP A 168 0.32 16.74 6.84
CA ASP A 168 1.07 17.16 8.04
C ASP A 168 0.24 17.06 9.35
N LYS A 169 -0.83 16.27 9.37
CA LYS A 169 -1.77 16.17 10.51
C LYS A 169 -1.50 14.98 11.40
#